data_AF-A0A0M2UB06-F1
#
_entry.id   AF-A0A0M2UB06-F1
#
_cell.length_a   1.000
_cell.length_b   1.000
_cell.length_c   1.000
_cell.angle_alpha   90.00
_cell.angle_beta   90.00
_cell.angle_gamma   90.00
#
_symmetry.space_group_name_H-M   'P 1'
#
loop_
_entity.id
_entity.type
_entity.pdbx_description
1 polymer ?
#
loop_
_entity_poly.entity_id
_entity_poly.type
_entity_poly.pdbx_seq_one_letter_code
_entity_poly.pdbx_strand_id
1 'polypeptide(L)' 'MALLLTVIFAALIAAEAPKLVQEKMWRELAVYSTLMLLGMFLSYAQVLRIDIPNPDEWVRHLYKPVSEAVFRYLTGK' A
#
# COMPACT_ATOMS: atom_id res chain seq x y z
N MET A 1 13.55 3.25 -13.75
CA MET A 1 12.29 3.39 -12.97
C MET A 1 12.57 3.68 -11.49
N ALA A 2 13.36 2.87 -10.77
CA ALA A 2 13.68 3.10 -9.35
C ALA A 2 14.23 4.50 -9.05
N LEU A 3 15.20 5.00 -9.83
CA LEU A 3 15.77 6.34 -9.63
C LEU A 3 14.74 7.46 -9.73
N LEU A 4 13.85 7.42 -10.71
CA LEU A 4 12.77 8.40 -10.86
C LEU A 4 11.81 8.34 -9.68
N LEU A 5 11.48 7.13 -9.22
CA LEU A 5 10.65 6.92 -8.04
C LEU A 5 11.31 7.55 -6.78
N THR A 6 12.61 7.35 -6.59
CA THR A 6 13.37 7.96 -5.49
C THR A 6 13.32 9.48 -5.55
N VAL A 7 13.52 10.05 -6.75
CA VAL A 7 13.49 11.51 -6.95
C VAL A 7 12.11 12.09 -6.64
N ILE A 8 11.03 11.42 -7.05
CA ILE A 8 9.65 11.85 -6.76
C ILE A 8 9.42 11.88 -5.24
N PHE A 9 9.76 10.81 -4.53
CA PHE A 9 9.59 10.79 -3.07
C PHE A 9 10.48 11.81 -2.37
N ALA A 10 11.73 12.00 -2.81
CA ALA A 10 12.61 13.02 -2.27
C ALA A 10 12.04 14.44 -2.46
N ALA A 11 11.47 14.72 -3.64
CA ALA A 11 10.83 15.99 -3.93
C ALA A 11 9.59 16.22 -3.05
N LEU A 12 8.75 15.20 -2.86
CA LEU A 12 7.59 15.27 -1.97
C LEU A 12 8.00 15.55 -0.52
N ILE A 13 9.01 14.82 -0.01
CA ILE A 13 9.53 15.01 1.34
C ILE A 13 10.10 16.43 1.49
N ALA A 14 10.87 16.90 0.53
CA ALA A 14 11.45 18.25 0.56
C ALA A 14 10.39 19.36 0.49
N ALA A 15 9.25 19.11 -0.16
CA ALA A 15 8.16 20.09 -0.26
C ALA A 15 7.31 20.16 1.02
N GLU A 16 6.92 19.02 1.59
CA GLU A 16 5.93 18.98 2.68
C GLU A 16 6.56 18.90 4.07
N ALA A 17 7.61 18.08 4.24
CA ALA A 17 8.14 17.76 5.57
C ALA A 17 8.75 18.98 6.29
N PRO A 18 9.50 19.88 5.63
CA PRO A 18 10.04 21.06 6.30
C PRO A 18 8.95 21.97 6.85
N LYS A 19 7.85 22.15 6.10
CA LYS A 19 6.72 22.97 6.51
C LYS A 19 6.07 22.41 7.78
N LEU A 20 5.78 21.10 7.79
CA LEU A 20 5.19 20.40 8.93
C LEU A 20 6.07 20.49 10.19
N VAL A 21 7.40 20.39 10.02
CA VAL A 21 8.36 20.51 11.13
C VAL A 21 8.44 21.96 11.64
N GLN A 22 8.49 22.95 10.74
CA GLN A 22 8.54 24.37 11.10
C GLN A 22 7.29 24.82 11.84
N GLU A 23 6.11 24.36 11.41
CA GLU A 23 4.82 24.64 12.05
C GLU A 23 4.57 23.76 13.30
N LYS A 24 5.53 22.91 13.68
CA LYS A 24 5.45 21.97 14.83
C LYS A 24 4.22 21.06 14.79
N MET A 25 3.77 20.70 13.59
CA MET A 25 2.58 19.88 13.37
C MET A 25 2.90 18.38 13.48
N TRP A 26 3.38 17.95 14.65
CA TRP A 26 3.89 16.59 14.86
C TRP A 26 2.88 15.48 14.54
N ARG A 27 1.58 15.72 14.80
CA ARG A 27 0.52 14.77 14.47
C ARG A 27 0.35 14.61 12.96
N GLU A 28 0.39 15.71 12.22
CA GLU A 28 0.28 15.69 10.76
C GLU A 28 1.56 15.13 10.12
N LEU A 29 2.72 15.48 10.66
CA LEU A 29 3.99 14.89 10.28
C LEU A 29 3.98 13.36 10.45
N ALA A 30 3.39 12.85 11.53
CA ALA A 30 3.26 11.41 11.75
C ALA A 30 2.36 10.74 10.71
N VAL A 31 1.19 11.33 10.41
CA VAL A 31 0.27 10.81 9.38
C VAL A 31 0.94 10.85 8.01
N TYR A 32 1.51 11.99 7.63
CA TYR A 32 2.26 12.18 6.39
C TYR A 32 3.38 11.15 6.25
N SER A 33 4.22 11.01 7.28
CA SER A 33 5.36 10.07 7.26
C SER A 33 4.89 8.63 7.15
N THR A 34 3.81 8.26 7.84
CA THR A 34 3.23 6.92 7.75
C THR A 34 2.75 6.62 6.33
N LEU A 35 1.97 7.53 5.73
CA LEU A 35 1.50 7.38 4.36
C LEU A 35 2.67 7.36 3.37
N MET A 36 3.70 8.18 3.58
CA MET A 36 4.87 8.24 2.73
C MET A 36 5.66 6.93 2.78
N LEU A 37 5.90 6.39 3.97
CA LEU A 37 6.56 5.09 4.14
C LEU A 37 5.78 3.95 3.50
N LEU A 38 4.44 3.93 3.66
CA LEU A 38 3.59 2.93 3.03
C LEU A 38 3.65 3.03 1.50
N GLY A 39 3.52 4.23 0.94
CA GLY A 39 3.61 4.46 -0.50
C GLY A 39 4.98 4.08 -1.07
N MET A 40 6.06 4.45 -0.37
CA MET A 40 7.43 4.06 -0.71
C MET A 40 7.56 2.53 -0.69
N PHE A 41 7.21 1.89 0.42
CA PHE A 41 7.32 0.44 0.57
C PHE A 41 6.61 -0.31 -0.55
N LEU A 42 5.35 0.02 -0.84
CA LEU A 42 4.58 -0.60 -1.91
C LEU A 42 5.21 -0.36 -3.30
N SER A 43 5.61 0.87 -3.58
CA SER A 43 6.19 1.23 -4.89
C SER A 43 7.54 0.55 -5.12
N TYR A 44 8.40 0.51 -4.10
CA TYR A 44 9.69 -0.16 -4.18
C TYR A 44 9.54 -1.67 -4.24
N ALA A 45 8.60 -2.26 -3.49
CA ALA A 45 8.34 -3.69 -3.58
C ALA A 45 7.92 -4.10 -5.00
N GLN A 46 7.09 -3.28 -5.66
CA GLN A 46 6.70 -3.50 -7.05
C GLN A 46 7.89 -3.37 -8.02
N VAL A 47 8.73 -2.34 -7.86
CA VAL A 47 9.91 -2.11 -8.74
C VAL A 47 10.98 -3.18 -8.55
N LEU A 48 11.22 -3.61 -7.31
CA LEU A 48 12.18 -4.64 -6.97
C LEU A 48 11.67 -6.06 -7.29
N ARG A 49 10.42 -6.19 -7.76
CA ARG A 49 9.75 -7.47 -7.99
C ARG A 49 9.87 -8.39 -6.78
N ILE A 50 9.75 -7.81 -5.58
CA ILE A 50 9.62 -8.61 -4.37
C ILE A 50 8.33 -9.40 -4.55
N ASP A 51 8.43 -10.74 -4.54
CA ASP A 51 7.28 -11.63 -4.53
C ASP A 51 6.55 -11.46 -3.19
N ILE A 52 5.77 -10.39 -3.11
CA ILE A 52 4.76 -10.24 -2.08
C ILE A 52 3.66 -11.24 -2.47
N PRO A 53 3.31 -12.18 -1.57
CA PRO A 53 2.22 -13.11 -1.84
C PRO A 53 0.99 -12.32 -2.27
N ASN A 54 0.47 -12.63 -3.44
CA ASN A 54 -0.54 -11.83 -4.11
C ASN A 54 -1.75 -11.64 -3.16
N PRO A 55 -2.14 -10.39 -2.81
CA PRO A 55 -3.32 -10.15 -1.99
C PRO A 55 -4.57 -10.84 -2.55
N ASP A 56 -4.66 -11.00 -3.87
CA ASP A 56 -5.72 -11.74 -4.52
C ASP A 56 -5.79 -13.21 -4.10
N GLU A 57 -4.66 -13.87 -3.83
CA GLU A 57 -4.68 -15.25 -3.33
C GLU A 57 -5.28 -15.32 -1.93
N TRP A 58 -4.97 -14.35 -1.08
CA TRP A 58 -5.55 -14.24 0.27
C TRP A 58 -7.05 -13.97 0.22
N VAL A 59 -7.47 -13.00 -0.60
CA VAL A 59 -8.88 -12.69 -0.83
C VAL A 59 -9.58 -13.92 -1.40
N ARG A 60 -8.99 -14.59 -2.38
CA ARG A 60 -9.54 -15.81 -2.97
C ARG A 60 -9.71 -16.90 -1.94
N HIS A 61 -8.74 -17.14 -1.04
CA HIS A 61 -8.86 -18.13 0.03
C HIS A 61 -10.00 -17.79 1.00
N LEU A 62 -10.17 -16.50 1.33
CA LEU A 62 -11.22 -16.03 2.22
C LEU A 62 -12.62 -16.15 1.59
N TYR A 63 -12.75 -15.84 0.30
CA TYR A 63 -14.02 -15.85 -0.42
C TYR A 63 -14.40 -17.22 -0.99
N LYS A 64 -13.42 -18.13 -1.18
CA LYS A 64 -13.67 -19.50 -1.67
C LYS A 64 -14.78 -20.23 -0.91
N PRO A 65 -14.77 -20.33 0.43
CA PRO A 65 -15.81 -21.07 1.16
C PRO A 65 -17.20 -20.46 0.99
N VAL A 66 -17.30 -19.13 0.92
CA VAL A 66 -18.56 -18.41 0.68
C VAL A 66 -19.04 -18.67 -0.74
N SER A 67 -18.16 -18.57 -1.73
CA SER A 67 -18.49 -18.83 -3.13
C SER A 67 -18.95 -20.27 -3.34
N GLU A 68 -18.29 -21.25 -2.71
CA GLU A 68 -18.67 -22.66 -2.76
C GLU A 68 -20.01 -22.91 -2.07
N ALA A 69 -20.28 -22.28 -0.92
CA ALA A 69 -21.55 -22.38 -0.22
C ALA A 69 -22.72 -21.80 -1.04
N VAL A 70 -22.53 -20.62 -1.64
CA VAL A 70 -23.52 -19.98 -2.51
C VAL A 70 -23.75 -20.81 -3.77
N PHE A 71 -22.68 -21.29 -4.40
CA PHE A 71 -22.77 -22.12 -5.60
C PHE A 71 -23.48 -23.44 -5.31
N ARG A 72 -23.23 -24.06 -4.15
CA ARG A 72 -23.91 -25.27 -3.68
C ARG A 72 -25.41 -25.04 -3.49
N TYR A 73 -25.77 -23.92 -2.86
CA TYR A 73 -27.17 -23.52 -2.66
C TYR A 73 -27.92 -23.28 -3.98
N LEU A 74 -27.28 -22.62 -4.95
CA LEU A 74 -27.88 -22.31 -6.24
C LEU A 74 -27.99 -23.53 -7.18
N THR A 75 -27.06 -24.47 -7.10
CA THR A 75 -26.98 -25.62 -8.02
C THR A 75 -27.68 -26.88 -7.49
N GLY A 76 -28.15 -26.86 -6.22
CA GLY A 76 -28.96 -27.93 -5.64
C GLY A 76 -28.25 -29.30 -5.52
N LYS A 77 -26.92 -29.32 -5.58
CA LYS A 77 -26.08 -30.48 -5.25
C LYS A 77 -25.29 -30.22 -3.99
#